data_AF-A0A0B7A1S6-F1
#
_entry.id   AF-A0A0B7A1S6-F1
#
_cell.length_a   1.000
_cell.length_b   1.000
_cell.length_c   1.000
_cell.angle_alpha   90.00
_cell.angle_beta   90.00
_cell.angle_gamma   90.00
#
_symmetry.space_group_name_H-M   'P 1'
#
loop_
_entity.id
_entity.type
_entity.pdbx_description
1 polymer ?
#
loop_
_entity_poly.entity_id
_entity_poly.type
_entity_poly.pdbx_seq_one_letter_code
_entity_poly.pdbx_strand_id
1 'polypeptide(L)'
;MKHPLNISKRDTDGIMPELRSSRLSNTCICFVALSLIIWTDCTTGSRKEENNVPGKTPFGLQVKDIIFIVLSQVNEFHESLATELKTHFENQLPLNKIQWPKLLFTHKDFLHVHGAWTILPLIHQIVNVHADVDTSWILICEEHTHINVSLLTAMLQHYKATEKHLLGRKLYDHETTIIHHFAFADNPSQFAYPDFGAGFVMSIALVKHLHHRLHTSRMKTDFSIDPKHEFALFVLDEGNGTKLTNVNQFCSADTSSDPNCITSQPDKFPNCGSSIDNGDLFVAVKTCQQFHESRIPVVKATWGKEAKVIEYFSEVVDKKIPTIDLMVPNTERGHCGKTMAIIQRAVSSPKLSRIKWVLIADDDTIINLDRLRALLACYNQQQPVALGERYGYGVVNGGGYDYITGGGGMVFSMPAVKLLAERCECYKNNAPDDMTLGMCLRSIGIPVTHSRYFHQARPEDYSKDFLANQLPVSFHKHWNNDPYKVYDQLLASSVVPGKAGTGRENMQFSTVHKMNQEL
;
A
#
# COMPACT_ATOMS: atom_id res chain seq x y z
N MET A 1 -13.44 -41.45 -20.29
CA MET A 1 -14.84 -40.99 -20.20
C MET A 1 -14.88 -39.87 -19.18
N LYS A 2 -15.02 -38.62 -19.68
CA LYS A 2 -15.10 -37.40 -18.87
C LYS A 2 -16.58 -37.05 -18.72
N HIS A 3 -17.05 -36.88 -17.49
CA HIS A 3 -18.28 -36.15 -17.19
C HIS A 3 -17.90 -34.87 -16.44
N PRO A 4 -18.28 -33.68 -16.92
CA PRO A 4 -18.05 -32.41 -16.23
C PRO A 4 -19.18 -32.14 -15.22
N LEU A 5 -18.80 -31.60 -14.07
CA LEU A 5 -19.73 -31.08 -13.05
C LEU A 5 -20.21 -29.68 -13.46
N ASN A 6 -21.53 -29.54 -13.54
CA ASN A 6 -22.28 -28.31 -13.73
C ASN A 6 -22.04 -27.34 -12.56
N ILE A 7 -21.53 -26.15 -12.84
CA ILE A 7 -21.61 -24.99 -11.94
C ILE A 7 -22.68 -24.05 -12.50
N SER A 8 -23.75 -23.89 -11.73
CA SER A 8 -24.91 -23.06 -12.04
C SER A 8 -24.53 -21.57 -12.03
N LYS A 9 -24.64 -20.94 -13.20
CA LYS A 9 -24.87 -19.50 -13.34
C LYS A 9 -26.26 -19.16 -12.78
N ARG A 10 -26.34 -18.32 -11.77
CA ARG A 10 -27.45 -17.38 -11.53
C ARG A 10 -27.15 -16.52 -10.31
N ASP A 11 -26.99 -15.22 -10.56
CA ASP A 11 -27.61 -14.10 -9.81
C ASP A 11 -26.85 -12.80 -10.08
N THR A 12 -26.98 -12.33 -11.31
CA THR A 12 -26.81 -10.92 -11.68
C THR A 12 -28.08 -10.53 -12.42
N ASP A 13 -29.00 -9.84 -11.75
CA ASP A 13 -29.92 -8.89 -12.36
C ASP A 13 -30.67 -8.11 -11.28
N GLY A 14 -30.69 -6.79 -11.42
CA GLY A 14 -31.41 -5.90 -10.53
C GLY A 14 -31.09 -4.41 -10.72
N ILE A 15 -31.74 -3.82 -11.74
CA ILE A 15 -32.16 -2.41 -11.87
C ILE A 15 -31.23 -1.46 -12.67
N MET A 16 -31.55 -1.29 -13.96
CA MET A 16 -31.43 -0.03 -14.72
C MET A 16 -32.74 0.21 -15.48
N PRO A 17 -33.27 1.45 -15.59
CA PRO A 17 -34.38 1.76 -16.49
C PRO A 17 -33.90 2.17 -17.89
N GLU A 18 -34.69 1.75 -18.87
CA GLU A 18 -34.58 1.96 -20.32
C GLU A 18 -34.58 3.44 -20.74
N LEU A 19 -33.76 3.78 -21.73
CA LEU A 19 -34.01 4.91 -22.64
C LEU A 19 -33.90 4.42 -24.09
N ARG A 20 -35.03 4.55 -24.80
CA ARG A 20 -35.29 4.09 -26.17
C ARG A 20 -34.47 4.86 -27.21
N SER A 21 -33.97 4.14 -28.21
CA SER A 21 -33.46 4.70 -29.47
C SER A 21 -34.59 5.03 -30.44
N SER A 22 -34.46 6.12 -31.19
CA SER A 22 -35.07 6.29 -32.51
C SER A 22 -33.98 6.55 -33.55
N ARG A 23 -33.97 5.71 -34.60
CA ARG A 23 -33.24 5.95 -35.86
C ARG A 23 -34.16 6.65 -36.85
N LEU A 24 -33.56 7.45 -37.72
CA LEU A 24 -33.87 7.81 -39.13
C LEU A 24 -32.89 8.96 -39.47
N SER A 25 -32.26 9.14 -40.62
CA SER A 25 -32.33 8.57 -41.98
C SER A 25 -31.04 8.98 -42.71
N ASN A 26 -30.67 8.20 -43.72
CA ASN A 26 -29.59 8.41 -44.69
C ASN A 26 -29.71 9.73 -45.48
N THR A 27 -28.56 10.30 -45.87
CA THR A 27 -28.32 10.90 -47.18
C THR A 27 -26.82 10.91 -47.53
N CYS A 28 -26.46 10.18 -48.59
CA CYS A 28 -25.24 10.40 -49.39
C CYS A 28 -25.45 11.62 -50.30
N ILE A 29 -24.39 12.37 -50.63
CA ILE A 29 -24.08 12.83 -52.01
C ILE A 29 -22.60 13.28 -52.10
N CYS A 30 -22.01 12.77 -53.18
CA CYS A 30 -20.74 12.91 -53.90
C CYS A 30 -19.73 14.07 -53.71
N PHE A 31 -18.48 13.65 -53.96
CA PHE A 31 -17.26 14.37 -54.37
C PHE A 31 -17.42 15.40 -55.49
N VAL A 32 -16.62 16.48 -55.45
CA VAL A 32 -15.84 17.00 -56.60
C VAL A 32 -14.54 17.63 -56.09
N ALA A 33 -13.40 17.22 -56.66
CA ALA A 33 -12.11 17.88 -56.54
C ALA A 33 -11.89 18.84 -57.73
N LEU A 34 -11.20 19.96 -57.53
CA LEU A 34 -10.49 20.66 -58.61
C LEU A 34 -9.39 21.58 -58.06
N SER A 35 -8.18 21.27 -58.46
CA SER A 35 -6.92 22.00 -58.33
C SER A 35 -6.86 23.21 -59.26
N LEU A 36 -6.23 24.30 -58.82
CA LEU A 36 -5.68 25.34 -59.71
C LEU A 36 -4.36 25.89 -59.12
N ILE A 37 -3.31 25.75 -59.93
CA ILE A 37 -1.96 26.27 -59.76
C ILE A 37 -1.91 27.66 -60.43
N ILE A 38 -1.34 28.67 -59.76
CA ILE A 38 -0.77 29.85 -60.42
C ILE A 38 0.59 30.16 -59.77
N TRP A 39 1.52 30.48 -60.66
CA TRP A 39 2.97 30.67 -60.51
C TRP A 39 3.32 32.16 -60.56
N THR A 40 4.50 32.52 -60.04
CA THR A 40 5.29 33.79 -60.07
C THR A 40 5.53 34.39 -58.67
N ASP A 41 6.70 34.86 -58.24
CA ASP A 41 7.97 35.17 -58.92
C ASP A 41 9.18 35.02 -57.96
N CYS A 42 10.35 34.75 -58.55
CA CYS A 42 11.66 34.70 -57.90
C CYS A 42 12.13 36.10 -57.46
N THR A 43 12.65 36.21 -56.22
CA THR A 43 13.72 37.16 -55.90
C THR A 43 14.77 36.51 -55.01
N THR A 44 16.01 36.82 -55.34
CA THR A 44 17.28 36.32 -54.82
C THR A 44 17.58 36.82 -53.42
N GLY A 45 18.17 35.97 -52.56
CA GLY A 45 18.68 36.42 -51.27
C GLY A 45 19.27 35.33 -50.39
N SER A 46 20.59 35.13 -50.52
CA SER A 46 21.51 34.79 -49.41
C SER A 46 21.15 33.58 -48.52
N ARG A 47 21.83 32.45 -48.79
CA ARG A 47 22.17 31.42 -47.78
C ARG A 47 22.74 32.12 -46.54
N LYS A 48 21.98 32.15 -45.44
CA LYS A 48 22.55 32.22 -44.10
C LYS A 48 22.48 30.82 -43.53
N GLU A 49 23.66 30.31 -43.17
CA GLU A 49 23.83 29.16 -42.31
C GLU A 49 22.98 29.39 -41.05
N GLU A 50 21.86 28.68 -40.95
CA GLU A 50 21.23 28.45 -39.67
C GLU A 50 22.17 27.56 -38.89
N ASN A 51 22.81 28.17 -37.90
CA ASN A 51 23.57 27.49 -36.88
C ASN A 51 22.73 26.33 -36.34
N ASN A 52 23.13 25.12 -36.70
CA ASN A 52 22.98 23.95 -35.86
C ASN A 52 23.27 24.40 -34.42
N VAL A 53 22.27 24.35 -33.56
CA VAL A 53 22.50 24.28 -32.12
C VAL A 53 22.64 22.78 -31.82
N PRO A 54 23.86 22.21 -31.82
CA PRO A 54 24.05 20.89 -31.28
C PRO A 54 23.74 20.95 -29.80
N GLY A 55 22.94 20.00 -29.32
CA GLY A 55 22.70 19.77 -27.91
C GLY A 55 24.00 19.84 -27.12
N LYS A 56 24.12 20.89 -26.31
CA LYS A 56 25.14 21.04 -25.30
C LYS A 56 24.43 21.39 -24.00
N THR A 57 24.28 20.41 -23.12
CA THR A 57 24.61 20.65 -21.72
C THR A 57 26.08 20.26 -21.56
N PRO A 58 27.01 21.23 -21.40
CA PRO A 58 28.44 20.95 -21.20
C PRO A 58 28.79 20.55 -19.75
N PHE A 59 27.80 20.35 -18.90
CA PHE A 59 27.96 19.92 -17.51
C PHE A 59 27.16 18.62 -17.33
N GLY A 60 27.80 17.58 -16.78
CA GLY A 60 27.14 16.32 -16.46
C GLY A 60 25.97 16.52 -15.49
N LEU A 61 25.06 15.54 -15.43
CA LEU A 61 23.89 15.54 -14.55
C LEU A 61 24.30 15.94 -13.12
N GLN A 62 23.62 16.95 -12.56
CA GLN A 62 23.81 17.41 -11.20
C GLN A 62 22.64 17.00 -10.33
N VAL A 63 22.86 16.96 -9.01
CA VAL A 63 21.80 16.61 -8.06
C VAL A 63 20.58 17.53 -8.19
N LYS A 64 20.79 18.84 -8.42
CA LYS A 64 19.69 19.82 -8.61
C LYS A 64 18.74 19.48 -9.76
N ASP A 65 19.16 18.64 -10.70
CA ASP A 65 18.38 18.22 -11.86
C ASP A 65 17.42 17.05 -11.50
N ILE A 66 17.37 16.65 -10.22
CA ILE A 66 16.55 15.56 -9.68
C ILE A 66 15.57 16.14 -8.65
N ILE A 67 14.28 15.80 -8.79
CA ILE A 67 13.27 16.04 -7.75
C ILE A 67 13.17 14.79 -6.89
N PHE A 68 13.18 14.96 -5.57
CA PHE A 68 13.01 13.90 -4.59
C PHE A 68 11.63 14.04 -3.94
N ILE A 69 10.83 12.98 -3.99
CA ILE A 69 9.49 12.93 -3.39
C ILE A 69 9.46 11.79 -2.39
N VAL A 70 9.17 12.12 -1.13
CA VAL A 70 9.11 11.18 -0.01
C VAL A 70 7.65 10.95 0.37
N LEU A 71 7.19 9.70 0.22
CA LEU A 71 5.83 9.23 0.48
C LEU A 71 5.51 9.08 1.97
N SER A 72 5.53 10.22 2.66
CA SER A 72 5.36 10.36 4.11
C SER A 72 3.93 10.62 4.55
N GLN A 73 3.65 10.29 5.82
CA GLN A 73 2.31 10.30 6.40
C GLN A 73 2.17 11.32 7.54
N VAL A 74 0.93 11.73 7.81
CA VAL A 74 0.60 12.71 8.86
C VAL A 74 0.50 12.00 10.22
N ASN A 75 1.58 12.02 10.99
CA ASN A 75 1.63 11.82 12.44
C ASN A 75 3.08 11.94 12.93
N GLU A 76 3.25 12.18 14.24
CA GLU A 76 4.55 12.43 14.88
C GLU A 76 5.62 11.38 14.54
N PHE A 77 5.26 10.10 14.46
CA PHE A 77 6.22 9.02 14.15
C PHE A 77 6.75 9.12 12.72
N HIS A 78 5.86 9.20 11.73
CA HIS A 78 6.25 9.27 10.32
C HIS A 78 6.89 10.62 9.96
N GLU A 79 6.50 11.70 10.63
CA GLU A 79 7.16 13.00 10.53
C GLU A 79 8.60 12.98 11.08
N SER A 80 8.85 12.19 12.14
CA SER A 80 10.22 11.97 12.64
C SER A 80 11.07 11.23 11.61
N LEU A 81 10.57 10.14 11.03
CA LEU A 81 11.26 9.40 9.97
C LEU A 81 11.57 10.31 8.77
N ALA A 82 10.59 11.11 8.34
CA ALA A 82 10.79 12.07 7.26
C ALA A 82 11.88 13.11 7.59
N THR A 83 11.97 13.54 8.86
CA THR A 83 13.00 14.47 9.36
C THR A 83 14.39 13.83 9.40
N GLU A 84 14.47 12.55 9.78
CA GLU A 84 15.71 11.77 9.76
C GLU A 84 16.24 11.61 8.33
N LEU A 85 15.37 11.19 7.39
CA LEU A 85 15.69 11.11 5.97
C LEU A 85 16.16 12.47 5.44
N LYS A 86 15.43 13.55 5.76
CA LYS A 86 15.81 14.92 5.36
C LYS A 86 17.22 15.28 5.83
N THR A 87 17.52 15.01 7.11
CA THR A 87 18.82 15.31 7.70
C THR A 87 19.93 14.51 7.04
N HIS A 88 19.72 13.20 6.88
CA HIS A 88 20.65 12.31 6.17
C HIS A 88 20.91 12.77 4.72
N PHE A 89 19.87 13.22 4.03
CA PHE A 89 19.94 13.73 2.67
C PHE A 89 20.70 15.07 2.57
N GLU A 90 20.32 16.05 3.39
CA GLU A 90 20.93 17.41 3.38
C GLU A 90 22.42 17.37 3.74
N ASN A 91 22.85 16.43 4.60
CA ASN A 91 24.25 16.25 4.98
C ASN A 91 25.16 15.79 3.83
N GLN A 92 24.60 15.28 2.73
CA GLN A 92 25.37 14.88 1.54
C GLN A 92 25.51 16.01 0.51
N LEU A 93 24.76 17.11 0.68
CA LEU A 93 24.70 18.18 -0.30
C LEU A 93 25.83 19.20 -0.13
N PRO A 94 26.26 19.87 -1.21
CA PRO A 94 27.26 20.93 -1.12
C PRO A 94 26.76 22.09 -0.26
N LEU A 95 27.70 22.81 0.37
CA LEU A 95 27.39 24.00 1.19
C LEU A 95 26.64 25.09 0.41
N ASN A 96 26.80 25.15 -0.92
CA ASN A 96 26.10 26.08 -1.77
C ASN A 96 24.65 25.64 -2.03
N LYS A 97 23.71 26.29 -1.32
CA LYS A 97 22.26 26.02 -1.43
C LYS A 97 21.66 26.24 -2.82
N ILE A 98 22.31 27.01 -3.70
CA ILE A 98 21.83 27.23 -5.07
C ILE A 98 21.82 25.92 -5.88
N GLN A 99 22.65 24.94 -5.51
CA GLN A 99 22.72 23.63 -6.16
C GLN A 99 21.86 22.56 -5.47
N TRP A 100 21.01 22.94 -4.51
CA TRP A 100 20.18 21.97 -3.81
C TRP A 100 19.01 21.52 -4.68
N PRO A 101 18.71 20.21 -4.71
CA PRO A 101 17.51 19.69 -5.35
C PRO A 101 16.25 20.08 -4.58
N LYS A 102 15.10 19.99 -5.25
CA LYS A 102 13.80 20.00 -4.56
C LYS A 102 13.60 18.66 -3.84
N LEU A 103 13.44 18.72 -2.52
CA LEU A 103 13.05 17.59 -1.66
C LEU A 103 11.66 17.89 -1.09
N LEU A 104 10.68 17.05 -1.43
CA LEU A 104 9.26 17.24 -1.13
C LEU A 104 8.70 16.04 -0.37
N PHE A 105 7.76 16.30 0.52
CA PHE A 105 7.14 15.32 1.41
C PHE A 105 5.63 15.34 1.25
N THR A 106 5.00 14.18 1.06
CA THR A 106 3.54 14.12 0.84
C THR A 106 2.72 14.63 2.03
N HIS A 107 3.16 14.41 3.27
CA HIS A 107 2.48 14.93 4.47
C HIS A 107 2.50 16.46 4.59
N LYS A 108 3.43 17.14 3.89
CA LYS A 108 3.67 18.59 4.02
C LYS A 108 3.36 19.35 2.75
N ASP A 109 3.97 18.95 1.63
CA ASP A 109 3.93 19.69 0.37
C ASP A 109 2.73 19.28 -0.51
N PHE A 110 2.15 18.10 -0.24
CA PHE A 110 1.03 17.55 -1.00
C PHE A 110 -0.18 17.18 -0.13
N LEU A 111 -0.35 17.83 1.02
CA LEU A 111 -1.45 17.53 1.95
C LEU A 111 -2.85 17.68 1.31
N HIS A 112 -2.99 18.59 0.34
CA HIS A 112 -4.23 18.81 -0.42
C HIS A 112 -4.48 17.74 -1.49
N VAL A 113 -3.51 16.90 -1.81
CA VAL A 113 -3.58 15.85 -2.82
C VAL A 113 -4.00 14.55 -2.16
N HIS A 114 -5.30 14.37 -1.99
CA HIS A 114 -5.82 13.09 -1.50
C HIS A 114 -5.39 11.94 -2.43
N GLY A 115 -4.98 10.81 -1.85
CA GLY A 115 -4.48 9.67 -2.60
C GLY A 115 -3.03 9.80 -3.10
N ALA A 116 -2.27 10.81 -2.66
CA ALA A 116 -0.86 10.99 -3.02
C ALA A 116 -0.01 9.73 -2.88
N TRP A 117 -0.32 8.89 -1.89
CA TRP A 117 0.35 7.61 -1.63
C TRP A 117 0.24 6.59 -2.77
N THR A 118 -0.68 6.79 -3.73
CA THR A 118 -0.85 5.94 -4.93
C THR A 118 -0.05 6.42 -6.14
N ILE A 119 0.72 7.52 -6.02
CA ILE A 119 1.53 8.16 -7.06
C ILE A 119 0.75 8.81 -8.20
N LEU A 120 -0.30 8.19 -8.71
CA LEU A 120 -1.05 8.71 -9.86
C LEU A 120 -1.60 10.14 -9.62
N PRO A 121 -2.19 10.46 -8.44
CA PRO A 121 -2.60 11.84 -8.13
C PRO A 121 -1.44 12.85 -8.07
N LEU A 122 -0.21 12.39 -7.81
CA LEU A 122 0.96 13.26 -7.76
C LEU A 122 1.45 13.66 -9.16
N ILE A 123 1.16 12.89 -10.21
CA ILE A 123 1.72 13.13 -11.55
C ILE A 123 1.44 14.57 -12.05
N HIS A 124 0.23 15.08 -11.84
CA HIS A 124 -0.10 16.47 -12.17
C HIS A 124 0.75 17.47 -11.37
N GLN A 125 0.91 17.26 -10.07
CA GLN A 125 1.73 18.13 -9.23
C GLN A 125 3.21 18.08 -9.60
N ILE A 126 3.72 16.89 -9.97
CA ILE A 126 5.11 16.71 -10.39
C ILE A 126 5.40 17.52 -11.66
N VAL A 127 4.48 17.56 -12.62
CA VAL A 127 4.62 18.39 -13.84
C VAL A 127 4.69 19.87 -13.49
N ASN A 128 3.84 20.34 -12.56
CA ASN A 128 3.85 21.74 -12.12
C ASN A 128 5.17 22.09 -11.41
N VAL A 129 5.61 21.25 -10.47
CA VAL A 129 6.88 21.44 -9.76
C VAL A 129 8.05 21.46 -10.73
N HIS A 130 8.05 20.58 -11.74
CA HIS A 130 9.08 20.53 -12.79
C HIS A 130 9.13 21.81 -13.62
N ALA A 131 7.99 22.39 -13.97
CA ALA A 131 7.93 23.62 -14.77
C ALA A 131 8.68 24.80 -14.12
N ASP A 132 8.79 24.80 -12.79
CA ASP A 132 9.51 25.85 -12.05
C ASP A 132 11.05 25.68 -12.04
N VAL A 133 11.55 24.45 -12.14
CA VAL A 133 12.98 24.13 -11.88
C VAL A 133 13.71 23.44 -13.04
N ASP A 134 13.00 23.07 -14.10
CA ASP A 134 13.56 22.41 -15.30
C ASP A 134 14.42 21.18 -14.99
N THR A 135 13.81 20.21 -14.30
CA THR A 135 14.48 18.97 -13.83
C THR A 135 14.40 17.82 -14.84
N SER A 136 15.36 16.90 -14.79
CA SER A 136 15.46 15.74 -15.67
C SER A 136 14.85 14.47 -15.10
N TRP A 137 14.89 14.31 -13.77
CA TRP A 137 14.55 13.05 -13.09
C TRP A 137 13.70 13.28 -11.84
N ILE A 138 12.90 12.27 -11.51
CA ILE A 138 12.07 12.25 -10.31
C ILE A 138 12.35 10.95 -9.57
N LEU A 139 12.90 11.03 -8.36
CA LEU A 139 13.02 9.91 -7.44
C LEU A 139 11.83 9.92 -6.48
N ILE A 140 11.19 8.77 -6.30
CA ILE A 140 10.13 8.54 -5.33
C ILE A 140 10.56 7.42 -4.37
N CYS A 141 10.40 7.64 -3.07
CA CYS A 141 10.73 6.68 -2.02
C CYS A 141 9.86 6.90 -0.77
N GLU A 142 9.93 6.00 0.21
CA GLU A 142 9.22 6.09 1.48
C GLU A 142 10.11 6.75 2.56
N GLU A 143 9.52 7.25 3.65
CA GLU A 143 10.23 8.03 4.69
C GLU A 143 11.34 7.27 5.43
N HIS A 144 11.38 5.94 5.33
CA HIS A 144 12.43 5.11 5.93
C HIS A 144 13.54 4.70 4.95
N THR A 145 13.52 5.22 3.72
CA THR A 145 14.55 4.94 2.72
C THR A 145 15.74 5.89 2.90
N HIS A 146 16.95 5.35 3.02
CA HIS A 146 18.17 6.15 2.91
C HIS A 146 18.62 6.24 1.46
N ILE A 147 19.13 7.40 1.04
CA ILE A 147 19.52 7.67 -0.35
C ILE A 147 20.99 8.10 -0.38
N ASN A 148 21.79 7.45 -1.22
CA ASN A 148 23.12 7.89 -1.61
C ASN A 148 23.02 8.76 -2.88
N VAL A 149 23.10 10.06 -2.68
CA VAL A 149 22.87 11.07 -3.74
C VAL A 149 23.94 11.00 -4.84
N SER A 150 25.19 10.70 -4.45
CA SER A 150 26.31 10.62 -5.39
C SER A 150 26.17 9.42 -6.32
N LEU A 151 25.89 8.23 -5.76
CA LEU A 151 25.68 7.02 -6.55
C LEU A 151 24.43 7.12 -7.44
N LEU A 152 23.35 7.72 -6.93
CA LEU A 152 22.16 7.99 -7.74
C LEU A 152 22.50 8.83 -8.96
N THR A 153 23.20 9.94 -8.74
CA THR A 153 23.56 10.88 -9.81
C THR A 153 24.47 10.22 -10.84
N ALA A 154 25.46 9.46 -10.39
CA ALA A 154 26.35 8.69 -11.28
C ALA A 154 25.58 7.66 -12.12
N MET A 155 24.64 6.92 -11.51
CA MET A 155 23.83 5.93 -12.22
C MET A 155 22.95 6.58 -13.30
N LEU A 156 22.29 7.70 -12.99
CA LEU A 156 21.39 8.36 -13.92
C LEU A 156 22.09 8.99 -15.13
N GLN A 157 23.39 9.27 -15.06
CA GLN A 157 24.18 9.73 -16.21
C GLN A 157 24.24 8.71 -17.35
N HIS A 158 23.97 7.43 -17.07
CA HIS A 158 23.93 6.38 -18.09
C HIS A 158 22.61 6.33 -18.88
N TYR A 159 21.61 7.12 -18.51
CA TYR A 159 20.29 7.14 -19.14
C TYR A 159 19.96 8.52 -19.71
N LYS A 160 19.12 8.57 -20.75
CA LYS A 160 18.69 9.83 -21.36
C LYS A 160 17.33 10.22 -20.81
N ALA A 161 17.24 11.34 -20.11
CA ALA A 161 15.97 11.84 -19.54
C ALA A 161 14.88 12.14 -20.60
N THR A 162 15.27 12.28 -21.87
CA THR A 162 14.36 12.45 -23.02
C THR A 162 13.64 11.15 -23.42
N GLU A 163 14.13 9.99 -22.98
CA GLU A 163 13.51 8.69 -23.19
C GLU A 163 12.65 8.32 -21.96
N LYS A 164 11.62 7.51 -22.17
CA LYS A 164 10.71 7.08 -21.10
C LYS A 164 11.37 5.98 -20.28
N HIS A 165 11.77 6.30 -19.05
CA HIS A 165 12.42 5.35 -18.14
C HIS A 165 11.63 5.24 -16.84
N LEU A 166 11.39 3.99 -16.43
CA LEU A 166 10.99 3.62 -15.07
C LEU A 166 12.09 2.69 -14.54
N LEU A 167 12.85 3.15 -13.55
CA LEU A 167 14.03 2.47 -13.02
C LEU A 167 13.83 2.14 -11.54
N GLY A 168 14.18 0.94 -11.09
CA GLY A 168 14.10 0.58 -9.67
C GLY A 168 14.31 -0.91 -9.44
N ARG A 169 14.16 -1.34 -8.18
CA ARG A 169 14.20 -2.76 -7.82
C ARG A 169 12.92 -3.45 -8.27
N LYS A 170 13.06 -4.60 -8.94
CA LYS A 170 11.89 -5.40 -9.36
C LYS A 170 11.37 -6.27 -8.24
N LEU A 171 10.06 -6.27 -8.10
CA LEU A 171 9.28 -7.30 -7.40
C LEU A 171 8.51 -8.12 -8.42
N TYR A 172 8.22 -9.35 -8.03
CA TYR A 172 7.46 -10.32 -8.80
C TYR A 172 6.52 -11.09 -7.90
N ASP A 173 5.39 -11.47 -8.49
CA ASP A 173 4.56 -12.52 -7.92
C ASP A 173 5.08 -13.88 -8.35
N HIS A 174 4.99 -14.84 -7.44
CA HIS A 174 5.30 -16.24 -7.73
C HIS A 174 4.04 -17.07 -7.96
N GLU A 175 2.90 -16.59 -7.49
CA GLU A 175 1.59 -17.24 -7.61
C GLU A 175 0.55 -16.22 -8.03
N THR A 176 -0.63 -16.69 -8.42
CA THR A 176 -1.74 -15.80 -8.76
C THR A 176 -2.29 -15.19 -7.47
N THR A 177 -2.30 -13.86 -7.39
CA THR A 177 -2.63 -13.17 -6.13
C THR A 177 -3.97 -12.47 -6.25
N ILE A 178 -4.75 -12.53 -5.16
CA ILE A 178 -6.02 -11.81 -5.08
C ILE A 178 -5.80 -10.29 -5.01
N ILE A 179 -4.72 -9.84 -4.38
CA ILE A 179 -4.40 -8.42 -4.24
C ILE A 179 -4.06 -7.75 -5.58
N HIS A 180 -3.68 -8.55 -6.59
CA HIS A 180 -3.47 -8.09 -7.96
C HIS A 180 -4.61 -8.49 -8.91
N HIS A 181 -5.78 -8.84 -8.37
CA HIS A 181 -6.97 -9.24 -9.13
C HIS A 181 -6.69 -10.35 -10.16
N PHE A 182 -5.77 -11.27 -9.84
CA PHE A 182 -5.32 -12.33 -10.74
C PHE A 182 -4.76 -11.81 -12.08
N ALA A 183 -4.24 -10.58 -12.12
CA ALA A 183 -3.48 -10.10 -13.25
C ALA A 183 -2.35 -11.07 -13.57
N PHE A 184 -2.15 -11.37 -14.85
CA PHE A 184 -1.14 -12.31 -15.33
C PHE A 184 -1.29 -13.74 -14.76
N ALA A 185 -2.52 -14.20 -14.49
CA ALA A 185 -2.79 -15.50 -13.86
C ALA A 185 -2.04 -16.70 -14.48
N ASP A 186 -1.86 -16.72 -15.81
CA ASP A 186 -1.19 -17.82 -16.51
C ASP A 186 0.33 -17.84 -16.28
N ASN A 187 0.94 -16.69 -15.95
CA ASN A 187 2.36 -16.57 -15.65
C ASN A 187 2.61 -15.29 -14.81
N PRO A 188 2.42 -15.33 -13.48
CA PRO A 188 2.53 -14.15 -12.62
C PRO A 188 3.90 -13.47 -12.68
N SER A 189 4.97 -14.26 -12.80
CA SER A 189 6.34 -13.74 -12.86
C SER A 189 6.70 -13.04 -14.19
N GLN A 190 5.79 -12.98 -15.17
CA GLN A 190 6.01 -12.24 -16.41
C GLN A 190 6.03 -10.71 -16.20
N PHE A 191 5.37 -10.24 -15.13
CA PHE A 191 5.21 -8.83 -14.85
C PHE A 191 6.02 -8.43 -13.62
N ALA A 192 6.74 -7.32 -13.74
CA ALA A 192 7.54 -6.76 -12.67
C ALA A 192 6.99 -5.38 -12.29
N TYR A 193 6.89 -5.14 -10.98
CA TYR A 193 6.47 -3.88 -10.40
C TYR A 193 7.54 -3.36 -9.43
N PRO A 194 7.62 -2.03 -9.19
CA PRO A 194 8.70 -1.45 -8.40
C PRO A 194 8.51 -1.76 -6.91
N ASP A 195 9.61 -1.94 -6.20
CA ASP A 195 9.60 -1.87 -4.74
C ASP A 195 9.58 -0.41 -4.28
N PHE A 196 8.43 0.07 -3.80
CA PHE A 196 8.29 1.44 -3.29
C PHE A 196 9.20 1.73 -2.11
N GLY A 197 9.47 0.74 -1.26
CA GLY A 197 10.32 0.92 -0.10
C GLY A 197 11.82 1.04 -0.48
N ALA A 198 12.26 0.35 -1.53
CA ALA A 198 13.57 0.60 -2.12
C ALA A 198 13.60 1.92 -2.89
N GLY A 199 12.45 2.42 -3.32
CA GLY A 199 12.31 3.60 -4.16
C GLY A 199 12.51 3.29 -5.65
N PHE A 200 12.11 4.25 -6.48
CA PHE A 200 12.22 4.16 -7.94
C PHE A 200 12.38 5.54 -8.56
N VAL A 201 12.81 5.57 -9.82
CA VAL A 201 13.07 6.79 -10.57
C VAL A 201 12.28 6.79 -11.87
N MET A 202 11.72 7.95 -12.20
CA MET A 202 11.11 8.24 -13.49
C MET A 202 11.88 9.33 -14.23
N SER A 203 12.05 9.17 -15.54
CA SER A 203 12.47 10.28 -16.38
C SER A 203 11.35 11.31 -16.54
N ILE A 204 11.70 12.56 -16.78
CA ILE A 204 10.70 13.60 -17.05
C ILE A 204 9.87 13.29 -18.31
N ALA A 205 10.46 12.64 -19.31
CA ALA A 205 9.73 12.19 -20.50
C ALA A 205 8.63 11.17 -20.15
N LEU A 206 8.88 10.26 -19.20
CA LEU A 206 7.85 9.36 -18.70
C LEU A 206 6.76 10.14 -17.94
N VAL A 207 7.13 11.04 -17.01
CA VAL A 207 6.16 11.82 -16.23
C VAL A 207 5.23 12.64 -17.13
N LYS A 208 5.76 13.36 -18.14
CA LYS A 208 4.95 14.11 -19.11
C LYS A 208 4.00 13.21 -19.89
N HIS A 209 4.44 12.00 -20.25
CA HIS A 209 3.60 11.02 -20.92
C HIS A 209 2.47 10.49 -20.01
N LEU A 210 2.76 10.18 -18.74
CA LEU A 210 1.77 9.74 -17.77
C LEU A 210 0.74 10.83 -17.49
N HIS A 211 1.18 12.09 -17.38
CA HIS A 211 0.30 13.24 -17.23
C HIS A 211 -0.72 13.33 -18.38
N HIS A 212 -0.27 13.19 -19.63
CA HIS A 212 -1.17 13.16 -20.77
C HIS A 212 -2.15 11.98 -20.70
N ARG A 213 -1.67 10.77 -20.35
CA ARG A 213 -2.54 9.58 -20.25
C ARG A 213 -3.60 9.70 -19.16
N LEU A 214 -3.29 10.30 -18.01
CA LEU A 214 -4.26 10.51 -16.94
C LEU A 214 -5.44 11.41 -17.36
N HIS A 215 -5.23 12.29 -18.36
CA HIS A 215 -6.31 13.14 -18.90
C HIS A 215 -7.16 12.45 -19.96
N THR A 216 -6.61 11.44 -20.65
CA THR A 216 -7.28 10.80 -21.81
C THR A 216 -7.82 9.41 -21.49
N SER A 217 -7.29 8.76 -20.46
CA SER A 217 -7.63 7.39 -20.08
C SER A 217 -8.43 7.36 -18.80
N ARG A 218 -9.39 6.46 -18.72
CA ARG A 218 -10.17 6.21 -17.50
C ARG A 218 -9.49 5.12 -16.67
N MET A 219 -9.50 5.27 -15.35
CA MET A 219 -9.08 4.21 -14.43
C MET A 219 -10.00 2.99 -14.58
N LYS A 220 -9.40 1.79 -14.57
CA LYS A 220 -10.13 0.51 -14.71
C LYS A 220 -10.88 0.10 -13.44
N THR A 221 -10.41 0.59 -12.29
CA THR A 221 -10.95 0.30 -10.97
C THR A 221 -10.95 1.58 -10.14
N ASP A 222 -11.94 1.71 -9.25
CA ASP A 222 -11.98 2.77 -8.25
C ASP A 222 -11.20 2.38 -6.98
N PHE A 223 -10.85 1.09 -6.82
CA PHE A 223 -10.07 0.62 -5.69
C PHE A 223 -8.56 0.83 -5.92
N SER A 224 -7.87 1.20 -4.85
CA SER A 224 -6.42 1.18 -4.72
C SER A 224 -6.05 0.21 -3.59
N ILE A 225 -5.52 -0.95 -3.98
CA ILE A 225 -5.21 -2.09 -3.11
C ILE A 225 -3.69 -2.25 -2.98
N ASP A 226 -2.98 -2.40 -4.10
CA ASP A 226 -1.52 -2.42 -4.13
C ASP A 226 -0.97 -1.33 -5.08
N PRO A 227 -0.64 -0.13 -4.56
CA PRO A 227 -0.34 1.03 -5.38
C PRO A 227 0.90 0.83 -6.26
N LYS A 228 1.88 0.01 -5.84
CA LYS A 228 3.07 -0.29 -6.64
C LYS A 228 2.74 -1.12 -7.87
N HIS A 229 1.90 -2.15 -7.72
CA HIS A 229 1.47 -2.99 -8.82
C HIS A 229 0.53 -2.22 -9.77
N GLU A 230 -0.44 -1.50 -9.21
CA GLU A 230 -1.40 -0.67 -9.96
C GLU A 230 -0.70 0.45 -10.75
N PHE A 231 0.26 1.14 -10.14
CA PHE A 231 1.07 2.15 -10.82
C PHE A 231 1.85 1.54 -11.98
N ALA A 232 2.52 0.40 -11.77
CA ALA A 232 3.27 -0.27 -12.83
C ALA A 232 2.36 -0.74 -13.98
N LEU A 233 1.16 -1.24 -13.68
CA LEU A 233 0.15 -1.60 -14.69
C LEU A 233 -0.29 -0.39 -15.50
N PHE A 234 -0.51 0.74 -14.83
CA PHE A 234 -0.86 1.99 -15.51
C PHE A 234 0.28 2.41 -16.45
N VAL A 235 1.54 2.35 -16.00
CA VAL A 235 2.72 2.69 -16.82
C VAL A 235 2.92 1.74 -18.01
N LEU A 236 2.60 0.45 -17.83
CA LEU A 236 2.73 -0.58 -18.87
C LEU A 236 1.70 -0.41 -20.01
N ASP A 237 0.55 0.20 -19.74
CA ASP A 237 -0.48 0.52 -20.75
C ASP A 237 -0.81 -0.66 -21.68
N GLU A 238 -1.25 -1.78 -21.10
CA GLU A 238 -1.60 -3.01 -21.84
C GLU A 238 -0.45 -3.56 -22.71
N GLY A 239 0.79 -3.23 -22.35
CA GLY A 239 2.00 -3.68 -23.04
C GLY A 239 2.60 -2.66 -24.02
N ASN A 240 1.91 -1.55 -24.28
CA ASN A 240 2.36 -0.49 -25.20
C ASN A 240 3.21 0.59 -24.51
N GLY A 241 3.23 0.59 -23.19
CA GLY A 241 3.90 1.57 -22.35
C GLY A 241 5.33 1.19 -21.95
N THR A 242 5.79 1.80 -20.86
CA THR A 242 7.17 1.62 -20.38
C THR A 242 7.25 0.45 -19.41
N LYS A 243 8.23 -0.44 -19.57
CA LYS A 243 8.50 -1.51 -18.61
C LYS A 243 9.46 -1.05 -17.53
N LEU A 244 9.28 -1.56 -16.31
CA LEU A 244 10.26 -1.37 -15.24
C LEU A 244 11.60 -2.00 -15.64
N THR A 245 12.65 -1.19 -15.58
CA THR A 245 14.04 -1.61 -15.76
C THR A 245 14.67 -1.86 -14.39
N ASN A 246 15.24 -3.05 -14.21
CA ASN A 246 15.83 -3.43 -12.93
C ASN A 246 17.14 -2.67 -12.69
N VAL A 247 17.31 -2.11 -11.51
CA VAL A 247 18.56 -1.50 -11.06
C VAL A 247 18.92 -2.09 -9.70
N ASN A 248 19.93 -2.97 -9.66
CA ASN A 248 20.31 -3.75 -8.49
C ASN A 248 20.78 -2.89 -7.30
N GLN A 249 21.21 -1.66 -7.56
CA GLN A 249 21.65 -0.72 -6.54
C GLN A 249 20.49 -0.09 -5.75
N PHE A 250 19.23 -0.31 -6.15
CA PHE A 250 18.09 -0.04 -5.26
C PHE A 250 17.95 -1.25 -4.33
N CYS A 251 18.48 -1.13 -3.12
CA CYS A 251 18.70 -2.28 -2.25
C CYS A 251 17.50 -2.62 -1.38
N SER A 252 17.43 -3.90 -1.03
CA SER A 252 16.52 -4.45 -0.06
C SER A 252 17.11 -4.30 1.35
N ALA A 253 16.34 -4.61 2.39
CA ALA A 253 16.87 -4.54 3.76
C ALA A 253 18.06 -5.49 3.99
N ASP A 254 18.05 -6.65 3.33
CA ASP A 254 19.12 -7.64 3.41
C ASP A 254 20.40 -7.25 2.67
N THR A 255 20.29 -6.36 1.67
CA THR A 255 21.44 -5.88 0.90
C THR A 255 21.87 -4.46 1.28
N SER A 256 21.21 -3.82 2.26
CA SER A 256 21.49 -2.46 2.73
C SER A 256 22.94 -2.23 3.19
N SER A 257 23.70 -3.28 3.52
CA SER A 257 25.12 -3.18 3.88
C SER A 257 26.07 -3.09 2.68
N ASP A 258 25.58 -3.31 1.45
CA ASP A 258 26.41 -3.19 0.24
C ASP A 258 26.76 -1.71 0.00
N PRO A 259 28.05 -1.34 -0.09
CA PRO A 259 28.45 0.05 -0.31
C PRO A 259 27.99 0.63 -1.67
N ASN A 260 27.56 -0.21 -2.61
CA ASN A 260 27.06 0.21 -3.92
C ASN A 260 25.56 0.55 -3.93
N CYS A 261 24.87 0.46 -2.78
CA CYS A 261 23.46 0.80 -2.69
C CYS A 261 23.23 2.30 -2.93
N ILE A 262 22.42 2.60 -3.96
CA ILE A 262 21.84 3.92 -4.22
C ILE A 262 20.78 4.23 -3.18
N THR A 263 19.96 3.24 -2.84
CA THR A 263 18.99 3.33 -1.75
C THR A 263 19.13 2.12 -0.83
N SER A 264 18.85 2.31 0.45
CA SER A 264 18.90 1.24 1.45
C SER A 264 17.75 1.38 2.45
N GLN A 265 17.27 0.25 2.96
CA GLN A 265 16.27 0.15 4.01
C GLN A 265 16.93 -0.51 5.23
N PRO A 266 17.51 0.25 6.16
CA PRO A 266 18.33 -0.33 7.22
C PRO A 266 17.53 -1.22 8.18
N ASP A 267 16.25 -0.90 8.40
CA ASP A 267 15.43 -1.56 9.41
C ASP A 267 14.29 -2.38 8.81
N LYS A 268 14.22 -3.67 9.18
CA LYS A 268 13.06 -4.53 8.87
C LYS A 268 11.85 -4.27 9.77
N PHE A 269 12.06 -3.59 10.91
CA PHE A 269 11.03 -3.26 11.89
C PHE A 269 11.46 -2.02 12.68
N PRO A 270 10.55 -1.09 13.02
CA PRO A 270 10.95 0.15 13.65
C PRO A 270 11.41 -0.08 15.10
N ASN A 271 12.40 0.69 15.53
CA ASN A 271 12.82 0.74 16.93
C ASN A 271 12.11 1.87 17.65
N CYS A 272 11.08 1.51 18.42
CA CYS A 272 10.23 2.48 19.15
C CYS A 272 10.42 2.39 20.67
N GLY A 273 11.56 1.87 21.11
CA GLY A 273 11.85 1.66 22.52
C GLY A 273 11.07 0.49 23.13
N SER A 274 10.58 0.68 24.35
CA SER A 274 9.87 -0.38 25.08
C SER A 274 8.46 -0.57 24.56
N SER A 275 8.07 -1.82 24.31
CA SER A 275 6.69 -2.18 23.92
C SER A 275 5.68 -1.66 24.95
N ILE A 276 4.47 -1.34 24.48
CA ILE A 276 3.36 -0.98 25.37
C ILE A 276 3.04 -2.12 26.35
N ASP A 277 2.47 -1.79 27.51
CA ASP A 277 2.08 -2.78 28.50
C ASP A 277 1.02 -3.76 27.93
N ASN A 278 1.12 -5.04 28.30
CA ASN A 278 0.14 -6.05 27.86
C ASN A 278 -1.31 -5.71 28.24
N GLY A 279 -1.53 -4.92 29.30
CA GLY A 279 -2.85 -4.46 29.73
C GLY A 279 -3.40 -3.27 28.94
N ASP A 280 -2.56 -2.63 28.12
CA ASP A 280 -2.89 -1.42 27.37
C ASP A 280 -3.40 -1.69 25.96
N LEU A 281 -3.58 -2.97 25.61
CA LEU A 281 -4.18 -3.43 24.36
C LEU A 281 -5.44 -4.26 24.64
N PHE A 282 -6.58 -3.76 24.19
CA PHE A 282 -7.84 -4.49 24.12
C PHE A 282 -7.96 -5.17 22.77
N VAL A 283 -8.15 -6.49 22.78
CA VAL A 283 -8.32 -7.30 21.58
C VAL A 283 -9.78 -7.71 21.45
N ALA A 284 -10.43 -7.23 20.39
CA ALA A 284 -11.78 -7.59 20.02
C ALA A 284 -11.76 -8.52 18.80
N VAL A 285 -12.19 -9.77 18.98
CA VAL A 285 -12.26 -10.75 17.89
C VAL A 285 -13.70 -10.86 17.40
N LYS A 286 -13.96 -10.48 16.15
CA LYS A 286 -15.25 -10.66 15.50
C LYS A 286 -15.37 -12.12 15.03
N THR A 287 -16.46 -12.78 15.38
CA THR A 287 -16.78 -14.14 14.93
C THR A 287 -18.30 -14.32 14.79
N CYS A 288 -18.73 -15.53 14.46
CA CYS A 288 -20.13 -15.94 14.46
C CYS A 288 -20.24 -17.44 14.77
N GLN A 289 -21.45 -17.92 15.09
CA GLN A 289 -21.70 -19.27 15.58
C GLN A 289 -21.06 -20.36 14.69
N GLN A 290 -21.12 -20.18 13.36
CA GLN A 290 -20.54 -21.12 12.38
C GLN A 290 -19.03 -21.33 12.53
N PHE A 291 -18.30 -20.40 13.15
CA PHE A 291 -16.84 -20.43 13.26
C PHE A 291 -16.33 -20.73 14.68
N HIS A 292 -17.23 -20.98 15.63
CA HIS A 292 -16.89 -21.35 16.99
C HIS A 292 -16.03 -22.63 17.07
N GLU A 293 -16.31 -23.62 16.20
CA GLU A 293 -15.60 -24.90 16.21
C GLU A 293 -14.41 -24.95 15.24
N SER A 294 -14.35 -24.05 14.25
CA SER A 294 -13.35 -24.12 13.16
C SER A 294 -12.26 -23.05 13.24
N ARG A 295 -12.59 -21.81 13.62
CA ARG A 295 -11.63 -20.68 13.59
C ARG A 295 -11.18 -20.24 14.98
N ILE A 296 -12.12 -20.13 15.92
CA ILE A 296 -11.79 -19.72 17.29
C ILE A 296 -10.78 -20.64 18.00
N PRO A 297 -10.81 -21.99 17.84
CA PRO A 297 -9.80 -22.85 18.45
C PRO A 297 -8.39 -22.50 17.98
N VAL A 298 -8.23 -22.13 16.70
CA VAL A 298 -6.95 -21.67 16.14
C VAL A 298 -6.50 -20.38 16.81
N VAL A 299 -7.39 -19.37 16.90
CA VAL A 299 -7.09 -18.10 17.59
C VAL A 299 -6.64 -18.36 19.04
N LYS A 300 -7.36 -19.22 19.77
CA LYS A 300 -7.03 -19.57 21.18
C LYS A 300 -5.73 -20.34 21.32
N ALA A 301 -5.39 -21.21 20.36
CA ALA A 301 -4.16 -22.01 20.38
C ALA A 301 -2.91 -21.21 19.96
N THR A 302 -3.10 -20.19 19.12
CA THR A 302 -2.04 -19.33 18.58
C THR A 302 -1.95 -18.01 19.35
N TRP A 303 -2.21 -16.88 18.70
CA TRP A 303 -1.94 -15.54 19.21
C TRP A 303 -2.90 -15.06 20.30
N GLY A 304 -4.13 -15.60 20.36
CA GLY A 304 -5.15 -15.20 21.33
C GLY A 304 -4.73 -15.46 22.78
N LYS A 305 -3.86 -16.45 23.04
CA LYS A 305 -3.35 -16.75 24.39
C LYS A 305 -2.40 -15.68 24.94
N GLU A 306 -1.82 -14.85 24.07
CA GLU A 306 -0.92 -13.76 24.48
C GLU A 306 -1.68 -12.47 24.84
N ALA A 307 -2.97 -12.39 24.53
CA ALA A 307 -3.79 -11.22 24.81
C ALA A 307 -4.25 -11.22 26.29
N LYS A 308 -3.85 -10.20 27.05
CA LYS A 308 -4.27 -10.05 28.46
C LYS A 308 -5.73 -9.58 28.57
N VAL A 309 -6.20 -8.77 27.63
CA VAL A 309 -7.57 -8.29 27.56
C VAL A 309 -8.13 -8.64 26.18
N ILE A 310 -8.88 -9.74 26.11
CA ILE A 310 -9.49 -10.24 24.88
C ILE A 310 -10.97 -10.54 25.09
N GLU A 311 -11.79 -10.22 24.10
CA GLU A 311 -13.20 -10.55 24.04
C GLU A 311 -13.58 -11.06 22.65
N TYR A 312 -14.40 -12.11 22.60
CA TYR A 312 -14.89 -12.73 21.37
C TYR A 312 -16.34 -12.32 21.13
N PHE A 313 -16.64 -11.73 19.98
CA PHE A 313 -17.95 -11.16 19.68
C PHE A 313 -18.70 -12.02 18.67
N SER A 314 -19.84 -12.58 19.09
CA SER A 314 -20.68 -13.48 18.30
C SER A 314 -22.14 -13.18 18.58
N GLU A 315 -23.03 -13.45 17.63
CA GLU A 315 -24.48 -13.39 17.81
C GLU A 315 -25.03 -14.52 18.70
N VAL A 316 -24.18 -15.44 19.16
CA VAL A 316 -24.54 -16.50 20.11
C VAL A 316 -23.54 -16.55 21.26
N VAL A 317 -24.06 -16.60 22.49
CA VAL A 317 -23.26 -16.81 23.71
C VAL A 317 -22.84 -18.28 23.82
N ASP A 318 -21.54 -18.52 23.85
CA ASP A 318 -20.90 -19.81 24.03
C ASP A 318 -19.94 -19.73 25.22
N LYS A 319 -20.29 -20.45 26.29
CA LYS A 319 -19.52 -20.48 27.54
C LYS A 319 -18.15 -21.14 27.40
N LYS A 320 -17.90 -21.95 26.37
CA LYS A 320 -16.59 -22.58 26.12
C LYS A 320 -15.60 -21.60 25.48
N ILE A 321 -16.10 -20.60 24.76
CA ILE A 321 -15.32 -19.54 24.07
C ILE A 321 -15.33 -18.21 24.85
N PRO A 322 -16.02 -18.17 25.99
CA PRO A 322 -16.82 -17.02 26.44
C PRO A 322 -17.10 -15.94 25.39
N THR A 323 -17.97 -16.22 24.41
CA THR A 323 -18.43 -15.17 23.47
C THR A 323 -19.39 -14.19 24.13
N ILE A 324 -19.37 -12.95 23.66
CA ILE A 324 -20.25 -11.85 24.05
C ILE A 324 -21.19 -11.54 22.89
N ASP A 325 -22.49 -11.63 23.17
CA ASP A 325 -23.55 -11.18 22.27
C ASP A 325 -23.88 -9.71 22.54
N LEU A 326 -23.71 -8.89 21.50
CA LEU A 326 -24.02 -7.46 21.51
C LEU A 326 -25.42 -7.15 20.98
N MET A 327 -26.27 -8.18 20.85
CA MET A 327 -27.61 -8.10 20.26
C MET A 327 -27.58 -7.63 18.80
N VAL A 328 -26.50 -7.95 18.09
CA VAL A 328 -26.33 -7.67 16.66
C VAL A 328 -26.30 -8.99 15.89
N PRO A 329 -27.29 -9.26 15.03
CA PRO A 329 -27.32 -10.48 14.23
C PRO A 329 -26.11 -10.62 13.31
N ASN A 330 -25.75 -11.86 12.99
CA ASN A 330 -24.79 -12.13 11.93
C ASN A 330 -25.33 -11.74 10.55
N THR A 331 -24.41 -11.40 9.64
CA THR A 331 -24.67 -10.92 8.28
C THR A 331 -23.68 -11.57 7.33
N GLU A 332 -24.04 -11.75 6.04
CA GLU A 332 -23.17 -12.45 5.08
C GLU A 332 -22.25 -11.53 4.26
N ARG A 333 -22.59 -10.23 4.12
CA ARG A 333 -21.95 -9.32 3.14
C ARG A 333 -21.11 -8.18 3.75
N GLY A 334 -21.13 -8.02 5.06
CA GLY A 334 -20.45 -6.93 5.76
C GLY A 334 -20.90 -6.87 7.20
N HIS A 335 -20.09 -6.28 8.08
CA HIS A 335 -20.24 -6.42 9.54
C HIS A 335 -20.27 -5.09 10.29
N CYS A 336 -20.63 -3.98 9.62
CA CYS A 336 -20.57 -2.65 10.20
C CYS A 336 -21.28 -2.55 11.56
N GLY A 337 -22.50 -3.08 11.68
CA GLY A 337 -23.25 -3.02 12.94
C GLY A 337 -22.52 -3.71 14.10
N LYS A 338 -21.87 -4.86 13.83
CA LYS A 338 -21.10 -5.61 14.84
C LYS A 338 -19.85 -4.82 15.24
N THR A 339 -19.15 -4.24 14.26
CA THR A 339 -17.95 -3.42 14.49
C THR A 339 -18.27 -2.14 15.29
N MET A 340 -19.35 -1.42 14.97
CA MET A 340 -19.78 -0.25 15.74
C MET A 340 -20.24 -0.61 17.16
N ALA A 341 -20.90 -1.75 17.34
CA ALA A 341 -21.27 -2.22 18.68
C ALA A 341 -20.02 -2.56 19.52
N ILE A 342 -18.97 -3.12 18.92
CA ILE A 342 -17.67 -3.35 19.58
C ILE A 342 -17.02 -2.02 19.99
N ILE A 343 -17.01 -1.02 19.10
CA ILE A 343 -16.54 0.33 19.39
C ILE A 343 -17.31 0.94 20.56
N GLN A 344 -18.64 0.83 20.55
CA GLN A 344 -19.49 1.30 21.64
C GLN A 344 -19.21 0.58 22.97
N ARG A 345 -18.92 -0.73 22.92
CA ARG A 345 -18.53 -1.49 24.11
C ARG A 345 -17.19 -1.03 24.67
N ALA A 346 -16.21 -0.77 23.82
CA ALA A 346 -14.89 -0.31 24.24
C ALA A 346 -14.95 1.00 25.04
N VAL A 347 -15.87 1.91 24.68
CA VAL A 347 -16.05 3.18 25.39
C VAL A 347 -16.98 3.09 26.61
N SER A 348 -17.99 2.22 26.57
CA SER A 348 -19.00 2.14 27.64
C SER A 348 -18.58 1.25 28.81
N SER A 349 -17.70 0.27 28.60
CA SER A 349 -17.17 -0.58 29.67
C SER A 349 -16.18 0.20 30.54
N PRO A 350 -16.39 0.29 31.88
CA PRO A 350 -15.45 0.96 32.78
C PRO A 350 -14.05 0.34 32.80
N LYS A 351 -13.95 -0.96 32.46
CA LYS A 351 -12.69 -1.69 32.36
C LYS A 351 -11.97 -1.38 31.04
N LEU A 352 -12.69 -1.35 29.92
CA LEU A 352 -12.10 -1.20 28.59
C LEU A 352 -11.78 0.26 28.26
N SER A 353 -12.59 1.21 28.73
CA SER A 353 -12.43 2.64 28.41
C SER A 353 -11.16 3.30 28.96
N ARG A 354 -10.43 2.59 29.83
CA ARG A 354 -9.12 3.00 30.39
C ARG A 354 -7.92 2.43 29.62
N ILE A 355 -8.16 1.48 28.73
CA ILE A 355 -7.13 0.87 27.89
C ILE A 355 -6.76 1.84 26.78
N LYS A 356 -5.48 1.88 26.39
CA LYS A 356 -4.96 2.88 25.44
C LYS A 356 -5.22 2.52 23.98
N TRP A 357 -5.22 1.23 23.65
CA TRP A 357 -5.35 0.75 22.28
C TRP A 357 -6.44 -0.31 22.14
N VAL A 358 -7.13 -0.29 21.01
CA VAL A 358 -8.14 -1.29 20.62
C VAL A 358 -7.73 -1.89 19.29
N LEU A 359 -7.51 -3.21 19.27
CA LEU A 359 -7.38 -4.02 18.06
C LEU A 359 -8.73 -4.69 17.78
N ILE A 360 -9.27 -4.48 16.59
CA ILE A 360 -10.42 -5.22 16.06
C ILE A 360 -9.90 -6.16 14.98
N ALA A 361 -10.06 -7.46 15.18
CA ALA A 361 -9.58 -8.51 14.29
C ALA A 361 -10.72 -9.46 13.87
N ASP A 362 -10.58 -10.06 12.70
CA ASP A 362 -11.44 -11.16 12.26
C ASP A 362 -10.95 -12.47 12.88
N ASP A 363 -11.82 -13.49 12.95
CA ASP A 363 -11.48 -14.80 13.52
C ASP A 363 -10.55 -15.66 12.65
N ASP A 364 -10.22 -15.19 11.46
CA ASP A 364 -9.22 -15.74 10.54
C ASP A 364 -8.03 -14.81 10.27
N THR A 365 -7.85 -13.77 11.10
CA THR A 365 -6.60 -13.00 11.19
C THR A 365 -5.56 -13.76 12.01
N ILE A 366 -4.28 -13.69 11.59
CA ILE A 366 -3.14 -14.27 12.30
C ILE A 366 -2.19 -13.15 12.69
N ILE A 367 -1.89 -12.98 13.98
CA ILE A 367 -1.20 -11.79 14.51
C ILE A 367 -0.03 -12.16 15.40
N ASN A 368 1.10 -11.45 15.28
CA ASN A 368 2.15 -11.43 16.29
C ASN A 368 1.90 -10.25 17.25
N LEU A 369 1.33 -10.54 18.43
CA LEU A 369 0.96 -9.48 19.38
C LEU A 369 2.17 -8.81 20.03
N ASP A 370 3.31 -9.48 20.17
CA ASP A 370 4.55 -8.88 20.64
C ASP A 370 5.05 -7.79 19.69
N ARG A 371 5.08 -8.07 18.37
CA ARG A 371 5.42 -7.07 17.36
C ARG A 371 4.40 -5.94 17.33
N LEU A 372 3.10 -6.26 17.42
CA LEU A 372 2.07 -5.22 17.49
C LEU A 372 2.33 -4.27 18.67
N ARG A 373 2.57 -4.79 19.87
CA ARG A 373 2.86 -3.94 21.05
C ARG A 373 4.13 -3.10 20.90
N ALA A 374 5.16 -3.64 20.24
CA ALA A 374 6.37 -2.89 19.92
C ALA A 374 6.11 -1.77 18.90
N LEU A 375 5.31 -2.03 17.87
CA LEU A 375 4.92 -1.04 16.87
C LEU A 375 4.02 0.06 17.46
N LEU A 376 3.10 -0.28 18.36
CA LEU A 376 2.22 0.72 18.97
C LEU A 376 2.97 1.70 19.89
N ALA A 377 4.16 1.33 20.37
CA ALA A 377 5.02 2.24 21.12
C ALA A 377 5.56 3.40 20.25
N CYS A 378 5.54 3.27 18.92
CA CYS A 378 5.91 4.34 18.00
C CYS A 378 4.91 5.50 18.02
N TYR A 379 3.65 5.23 18.38
CA TYR A 379 2.55 6.16 18.20
C TYR A 379 2.11 6.80 19.52
N ASN A 380 1.78 8.09 19.44
CA ASN A 380 1.25 8.84 20.57
C ASN A 380 -0.19 8.39 20.90
N GLN A 381 -0.33 7.60 21.95
CA GLN A 381 -1.62 7.04 22.40
C GLN A 381 -2.64 8.10 22.86
N GLN A 382 -2.22 9.37 23.08
CA GLN A 382 -3.10 10.48 23.42
C GLN A 382 -3.71 11.16 22.19
N GLN A 383 -3.23 10.85 20.98
CA GLN A 383 -3.76 11.36 19.72
C GLN A 383 -4.72 10.35 19.07
N PRO A 384 -5.69 10.82 18.25
CA PRO A 384 -6.55 9.92 17.50
C PRO A 384 -5.79 9.24 16.36
N VAL A 385 -5.30 8.03 16.63
CA VAL A 385 -4.62 7.17 15.66
C VAL A 385 -5.56 6.07 15.15
N ALA A 386 -5.58 5.90 13.82
CA ALA A 386 -6.18 4.77 13.11
C ALA A 386 -5.09 4.12 12.24
N LEU A 387 -4.71 2.87 12.56
CA LEU A 387 -3.52 2.18 12.03
C LEU A 387 -3.87 0.79 11.48
N GLY A 388 -3.31 0.47 10.32
CA GLY A 388 -3.30 -0.89 9.75
C GLY A 388 -2.90 -0.88 8.27
N GLU A 389 -3.29 -1.90 7.50
CA GLU A 389 -3.07 -1.88 6.05
C GLU A 389 -4.09 -0.96 5.39
N ARG A 390 -3.62 -0.01 4.57
CA ARG A 390 -4.47 1.04 3.98
C ARG A 390 -4.83 0.66 2.57
N TYR A 391 -6.13 0.59 2.29
CA TYR A 391 -6.67 0.60 0.93
C TYR A 391 -7.39 1.92 0.67
N GLY A 392 -7.68 2.18 -0.61
CA GLY A 392 -8.37 3.37 -1.07
C GLY A 392 -9.56 3.03 -1.96
N TYR A 393 -10.61 3.84 -1.90
CA TYR A 393 -11.72 3.82 -2.86
C TYR A 393 -11.91 5.21 -3.45
N GLY A 394 -11.84 5.36 -4.78
CA GLY A 394 -11.98 6.61 -5.51
C GLY A 394 -10.82 7.59 -5.33
N VAL A 395 -9.69 7.17 -4.76
CA VAL A 395 -8.60 8.08 -4.34
C VAL A 395 -7.84 8.67 -5.52
N VAL A 396 -7.69 7.93 -6.62
CA VAL A 396 -6.99 8.40 -7.82
C VAL A 396 -7.73 9.57 -8.48
N ASN A 397 -9.06 9.61 -8.35
CA ASN A 397 -9.91 10.67 -8.90
C ASN A 397 -10.12 11.84 -7.92
N GLY A 398 -9.46 11.83 -6.75
CA GLY A 398 -9.53 12.90 -5.73
C GLY A 398 -10.78 12.94 -4.84
N GLY A 399 -11.88 12.29 -5.25
CA GLY A 399 -13.15 12.29 -4.50
C GLY A 399 -13.32 11.17 -3.46
N GLY A 400 -12.37 10.24 -3.40
CA GLY A 400 -12.46 8.99 -2.65
C GLY A 400 -12.27 9.05 -1.13
N TYR A 401 -11.90 7.95 -0.50
CA TYR A 401 -11.46 7.87 0.89
C TYR A 401 -10.52 6.69 1.09
N ASP A 402 -9.66 6.81 2.11
CA ASP A 402 -8.82 5.72 2.58
C ASP A 402 -9.56 4.92 3.66
N TYR A 403 -9.25 3.63 3.79
CA TYR A 403 -9.78 2.77 4.84
C TYR A 403 -8.72 1.74 5.28
N ILE A 404 -8.86 1.24 6.51
CA ILE A 404 -8.01 0.18 7.05
C ILE A 404 -8.71 -1.14 6.81
N THR A 405 -8.03 -2.10 6.18
CA THR A 405 -8.61 -3.40 5.89
C THR A 405 -8.95 -4.16 7.17
N GLY A 406 -10.15 -4.75 7.23
CA GLY A 406 -10.63 -5.45 8.42
C GLY A 406 -9.84 -6.72 8.74
N GLY A 407 -9.54 -7.52 7.71
CA GLY A 407 -8.91 -8.82 7.85
C GLY A 407 -7.43 -8.76 8.22
N GLY A 408 -6.72 -7.70 7.82
CA GLY A 408 -5.36 -7.41 8.30
C GLY A 408 -5.31 -7.02 9.78
N GLY A 409 -6.46 -6.64 10.37
CA GLY A 409 -6.58 -6.15 11.74
C GLY A 409 -6.53 -4.62 11.79
N MET A 410 -7.54 -4.02 12.42
CA MET A 410 -7.67 -2.57 12.56
C MET A 410 -7.28 -2.14 13.97
N VAL A 411 -6.38 -1.17 14.10
CA VAL A 411 -5.95 -0.67 15.41
C VAL A 411 -6.32 0.80 15.58
N PHE A 412 -6.93 1.10 16.71
CA PHE A 412 -7.35 2.44 17.07
C PHE A 412 -6.84 2.80 18.46
N SER A 413 -6.31 4.01 18.60
CA SER A 413 -6.11 4.62 19.91
C SER A 413 -7.47 4.89 20.59
N MET A 414 -7.52 4.87 21.92
CA MET A 414 -8.76 5.16 22.65
C MET A 414 -9.37 6.55 22.33
N PRO A 415 -8.60 7.64 22.10
CA PRO A 415 -9.14 8.89 21.57
C PRO A 415 -9.87 8.71 20.22
N ALA A 416 -9.31 7.94 19.29
CA ALA A 416 -9.98 7.63 18.02
C ALA A 416 -11.26 6.81 18.24
N VAL A 417 -11.24 5.80 19.10
CA VAL A 417 -12.42 4.97 19.42
C VAL A 417 -13.56 5.82 20.00
N LYS A 418 -13.25 6.79 20.87
CA LYS A 418 -14.25 7.73 21.41
C LYS A 418 -14.90 8.58 20.31
N LEU A 419 -14.09 9.13 19.40
CA LEU A 419 -14.60 9.92 18.27
C LEU A 419 -15.43 9.06 17.31
N LEU A 420 -15.00 7.82 17.04
CA LEU A 420 -15.75 6.87 16.24
C LEU A 420 -17.11 6.54 16.88
N ALA A 421 -17.13 6.27 18.20
CA ALA A 421 -18.36 5.97 18.94
C ALA A 421 -19.34 7.15 18.96
N GLU A 422 -18.84 8.39 19.02
CA GLU A 422 -19.65 9.60 19.10
C GLU A 422 -20.18 10.07 17.74
N ARG A 423 -19.40 9.89 16.66
CA ARG A 423 -19.63 10.58 15.38
C ARG A 423 -19.82 9.68 14.17
N CYS A 424 -19.65 8.37 14.32
CA CYS A 424 -19.82 7.42 13.22
C CYS A 424 -21.06 6.56 13.41
N GLU A 425 -21.75 6.32 12.30
CA GLU A 425 -22.88 5.41 12.24
C GLU A 425 -22.81 4.58 10.97
N CYS A 426 -23.35 3.36 11.05
CA CYS A 426 -23.51 2.52 9.88
C CYS A 426 -24.73 2.95 9.08
N TYR A 427 -24.58 3.14 7.76
CA TYR A 427 -25.75 3.32 6.89
C TYR A 427 -26.62 2.06 6.82
N LYS A 428 -26.02 0.86 7.02
CA LYS A 428 -26.69 -0.43 7.22
C LYS A 428 -25.83 -1.34 8.09
N ASN A 429 -26.44 -2.18 8.92
CA ASN A 429 -25.71 -3.14 9.76
C ASN A 429 -24.83 -4.12 8.95
N ASN A 430 -25.27 -4.47 7.73
CA ASN A 430 -24.55 -5.37 6.83
C ASN A 430 -23.64 -4.66 5.81
N ALA A 431 -23.37 -3.36 6.01
CA ALA A 431 -22.39 -2.63 5.22
C ALA A 431 -20.96 -3.18 5.43
N PRO A 432 -20.06 -3.08 4.44
CA PRO A 432 -18.63 -3.31 4.64
C PRO A 432 -18.11 -2.38 5.74
N ASP A 433 -17.63 -2.96 6.83
CA ASP A 433 -17.30 -2.23 8.04
C ASP A 433 -16.06 -1.36 7.88
N ASP A 434 -15.02 -1.91 7.26
CA ASP A 434 -13.78 -1.21 6.94
C ASP A 434 -14.01 0.05 6.07
N MET A 435 -14.72 -0.08 4.95
CA MET A 435 -15.05 1.04 4.08
C MET A 435 -15.96 2.07 4.76
N THR A 436 -16.94 1.61 5.56
CA THR A 436 -17.83 2.51 6.31
C THR A 436 -17.05 3.31 7.36
N LEU A 437 -16.13 2.65 8.07
CA LEU A 437 -15.22 3.33 9.00
C LEU A 437 -14.30 4.30 8.26
N GLY A 438 -13.75 3.94 7.11
CA GLY A 438 -12.92 4.84 6.29
C GLY A 438 -13.64 6.11 5.85
N MET A 439 -14.89 5.98 5.37
CA MET A 439 -15.74 7.14 5.07
C MET A 439 -15.92 8.03 6.29
N CYS A 440 -16.20 7.44 7.46
CA CYS A 440 -16.37 8.23 8.67
C CYS A 440 -15.07 8.89 9.14
N LEU A 441 -13.94 8.17 9.15
CA LEU A 441 -12.62 8.68 9.51
C LEU A 441 -12.27 9.93 8.68
N ARG A 442 -12.51 9.87 7.36
CA ARG A 442 -12.40 11.04 6.47
C ARG A 442 -13.32 12.18 6.90
N SER A 443 -14.58 11.89 7.19
CA SER A 443 -15.57 12.90 7.61
C SER A 443 -15.23 13.59 8.93
N ILE A 444 -14.60 12.88 9.87
CA ILE A 444 -14.25 13.42 11.20
C ILE A 444 -12.81 13.94 11.27
N GLY A 445 -12.05 13.87 10.17
CA GLY A 445 -10.70 14.42 10.06
C GLY A 445 -9.62 13.58 10.73
N ILE A 446 -9.82 12.27 10.90
CA ILE A 446 -8.79 11.35 11.39
C ILE A 446 -8.14 10.67 10.18
N PRO A 447 -6.83 10.89 9.91
CA PRO A 447 -6.17 10.26 8.78
C PRO A 447 -5.96 8.76 9.01
N VAL A 448 -6.14 7.96 7.97
CA VAL A 448 -5.75 6.55 7.95
C VAL A 448 -4.23 6.45 7.85
N THR A 449 -3.61 5.85 8.86
CA THR A 449 -2.17 5.59 8.87
C THR A 449 -1.90 4.19 8.34
N HIS A 450 -1.19 4.13 7.20
CA HIS A 450 -0.71 2.87 6.66
C HIS A 450 0.48 2.35 7.47
N SER A 451 0.45 1.07 7.80
CA SER A 451 1.59 0.32 8.27
C SER A 451 1.85 -0.85 7.34
N ARG A 452 3.07 -0.90 6.79
CA ARG A 452 3.52 -1.99 5.90
C ARG A 452 3.54 -3.37 6.58
N TYR A 453 3.47 -3.41 7.91
CA TYR A 453 3.53 -4.65 8.69
C TYR A 453 2.19 -5.39 8.77
N PHE A 454 1.09 -4.80 8.32
CA PHE A 454 -0.24 -5.41 8.31
C PHE A 454 -0.59 -5.90 6.90
N HIS A 455 -1.25 -7.06 6.81
CA HIS A 455 -1.55 -7.71 5.52
C HIS A 455 -2.95 -8.36 5.51
N GLN A 456 -3.80 -7.95 4.56
CA GLN A 456 -5.17 -8.39 4.30
C GLN A 456 -5.24 -9.74 3.58
N ALA A 457 -4.12 -10.25 3.09
CA ALA A 457 -4.04 -11.52 2.38
C ALA A 457 -3.05 -12.49 3.03
N ARG A 458 -2.88 -13.67 2.44
CA ARG A 458 -1.96 -14.70 2.94
C ARG A 458 -0.52 -14.29 2.59
N PRO A 459 0.50 -14.81 3.29
CA PRO A 459 1.90 -14.53 2.93
C PRO A 459 2.22 -14.80 1.45
N GLU A 460 1.63 -15.84 0.87
CA GLU A 460 1.84 -16.25 -0.52
C GLU A 460 1.24 -15.27 -1.55
N ASP A 461 0.30 -14.43 -1.12
CA ASP A 461 -0.31 -13.41 -1.97
C ASP A 461 0.60 -12.18 -2.14
N TYR A 462 1.76 -12.13 -1.46
CA TYR A 462 2.74 -11.04 -1.56
C TYR A 462 4.08 -11.55 -2.14
N SER A 463 4.84 -10.65 -2.78
CA SER A 463 6.19 -10.98 -3.23
C SER A 463 7.09 -11.41 -2.07
N LYS A 464 7.83 -12.51 -2.24
CA LYS A 464 8.79 -13.00 -1.23
C LYS A 464 9.86 -11.96 -0.92
N ASP A 465 10.34 -11.27 -1.95
CA ASP A 465 11.35 -10.22 -1.84
C ASP A 465 10.81 -8.95 -1.16
N PHE A 466 9.49 -8.74 -1.19
CA PHE A 466 8.83 -7.68 -0.43
C PHE A 466 8.71 -8.08 1.05
N LEU A 467 8.20 -9.28 1.34
CA LEU A 467 8.06 -9.76 2.71
C LEU A 467 9.41 -9.95 3.42
N ALA A 468 10.47 -10.34 2.71
CA ALA A 468 11.81 -10.48 3.27
C ALA A 468 12.37 -9.17 3.85
N ASN A 469 11.91 -8.01 3.37
CA ASN A 469 12.36 -6.69 3.81
C ASN A 469 11.68 -6.19 5.08
N GLN A 470 10.83 -6.99 5.70
CA GLN A 470 10.05 -6.57 6.85
C GLN A 470 9.83 -7.69 7.86
N LEU A 471 9.44 -7.31 9.08
CA LEU A 471 8.90 -8.23 10.07
C LEU A 471 7.40 -8.00 10.21
N PRO A 472 6.55 -8.79 9.52
CA PRO A 472 5.10 -8.61 9.56
C PRO A 472 4.51 -8.72 10.97
N VAL A 473 3.49 -7.92 11.23
CA VAL A 473 2.61 -7.97 12.41
C VAL A 473 1.46 -8.94 12.17
N SER A 474 0.83 -8.89 11.00
CA SER A 474 -0.34 -9.73 10.70
C SER A 474 -0.39 -10.22 9.27
N PHE A 475 -1.13 -11.31 9.07
CA PHE A 475 -1.59 -11.84 7.79
C PHE A 475 -3.04 -12.30 7.94
N HIS A 476 -3.68 -12.61 6.82
CA HIS A 476 -5.08 -12.98 6.81
C HIS A 476 -5.43 -14.17 5.91
N LYS A 477 -6.51 -14.81 6.38
CA LYS A 477 -7.27 -16.00 5.96
C LYS A 477 -6.63 -17.33 6.36
N HIS A 478 -7.43 -18.11 7.07
CA HIS A 478 -7.22 -19.55 7.32
C HIS A 478 -7.54 -20.40 6.08
N TRP A 479 -8.20 -19.82 5.06
CA TRP A 479 -8.56 -20.54 3.84
C TRP A 479 -7.36 -20.68 2.90
N ASN A 480 -7.17 -21.87 2.33
CA ASN A 480 -6.01 -22.22 1.47
C ASN A 480 -4.67 -21.82 2.11
N ASN A 481 -4.58 -21.99 3.43
CA ASN A 481 -3.44 -21.61 4.24
C ASN A 481 -3.42 -22.46 5.52
N ASP A 482 -2.25 -22.76 6.06
CA ASP A 482 -2.12 -23.37 7.39
C ASP A 482 -1.86 -22.26 8.42
N PRO A 483 -2.86 -21.89 9.25
CA PRO A 483 -2.71 -20.77 10.15
C PRO A 483 -1.71 -21.03 11.29
N TYR A 484 -1.47 -22.29 11.66
CA TYR A 484 -0.44 -22.61 12.65
C TYR A 484 0.95 -22.38 12.09
N LYS A 485 1.18 -22.86 10.86
CA LYS A 485 2.45 -22.63 10.15
C LYS A 485 2.72 -21.14 9.93
N VAL A 486 1.72 -20.36 9.52
CA VAL A 486 1.90 -18.91 9.33
C VAL A 486 2.19 -18.21 10.64
N TYR A 487 1.52 -18.60 11.74
CA TYR A 487 1.84 -18.07 13.06
C TYR A 487 3.26 -18.45 13.52
N ASP A 488 3.68 -19.71 13.33
CA ASP A 488 5.04 -20.14 13.64
C ASP A 488 6.10 -19.38 12.84
N GLN A 489 5.83 -19.09 11.56
CA GLN A 489 6.70 -18.24 10.72
C GLN A 489 6.73 -16.79 11.22
N LEU A 490 5.58 -16.24 11.59
CA LEU A 490 5.51 -14.92 12.22
C LEU A 490 6.34 -14.88 13.51
N LEU A 491 6.39 -15.95 14.30
CA LEU A 491 7.26 -16.03 15.47
C LEU A 491 8.73 -16.21 15.09
N ALA A 492 9.06 -17.12 14.17
CA ALA A 492 10.45 -17.46 13.81
C ALA A 492 11.26 -16.27 13.28
N SER A 493 10.63 -15.31 12.61
CA SER A 493 11.29 -14.08 12.16
C SER A 493 11.64 -13.10 13.32
N SER A 494 11.50 -13.50 14.60
CA SER A 494 11.84 -12.68 15.77
C SER A 494 13.32 -12.78 16.14
N VAL A 495 14.18 -12.01 15.48
CA VAL A 495 15.38 -11.48 16.14
C VAL A 495 15.16 -9.98 16.30
N VAL A 496 14.52 -9.60 17.41
CA VAL A 496 14.47 -8.20 17.83
C VAL A 496 15.73 -7.95 18.67
N PRO A 497 16.59 -6.97 18.32
CA PRO A 497 17.71 -6.61 19.17
C PRO A 497 17.17 -5.98 20.46
N GLY A 498 17.34 -6.65 21.61
CA GLY A 498 17.05 -6.03 22.91
C GLY A 498 16.55 -6.91 24.05
N LYS A 499 16.16 -8.18 23.82
CA LYS A 499 15.91 -9.11 24.93
C LYS A 499 17.18 -9.93 25.18
N ALA A 500 17.87 -9.61 26.29
CA ALA A 500 18.87 -10.50 26.88
C ALA A 500 18.26 -11.89 27.03
N GLY A 501 18.89 -12.87 26.39
CA GLY A 501 18.41 -14.24 26.34
C GLY A 501 18.26 -14.83 27.75
N THR A 502 17.11 -15.42 28.01
CA THR A 502 17.04 -16.57 28.91
C THR A 502 16.95 -17.80 28.02
N GLY A 503 18.00 -18.62 28.08
CA GLY A 503 18.25 -19.68 27.13
C GLY A 503 17.17 -20.74 27.09
N ARG A 504 16.87 -21.20 25.88
CA ARG A 504 16.64 -22.61 25.59
C ARG A 504 17.47 -22.97 24.38
N GLU A 505 18.58 -23.64 24.65
CA GLU A 505 19.46 -24.23 23.67
C GLU A 505 18.75 -25.34 22.88
N ASN A 506 19.10 -25.41 21.60
CA ASN A 506 19.27 -26.60 20.77
C ASN A 506 18.13 -27.64 20.77
N MET A 507 17.32 -27.61 19.72
CA MET A 507 16.78 -28.85 19.15
C MET A 507 17.27 -29.00 17.71
N GLN A 508 18.18 -29.96 17.53
CA GLN A 508 18.68 -30.41 16.25
C GLN A 508 17.52 -30.83 15.35
N PHE A 509 17.59 -30.39 14.08
CA PHE A 509 16.84 -30.99 12.99
C PHE A 509 17.27 -32.45 12.82
N SER A 510 16.42 -33.39 13.25
CA SER A 510 16.46 -34.77 12.77
C SER A 510 15.18 -35.07 12.01
N THR A 511 15.34 -35.12 10.68
CA THR A 511 14.64 -35.99 9.72
C THR A 511 13.47 -36.82 10.26
N VAL A 512 12.24 -36.47 9.88
CA VAL A 512 11.11 -37.41 9.91
C VAL A 512 10.69 -37.69 8.46
N HIS A 513 11.27 -38.75 7.93
CA HIS A 513 10.75 -39.49 6.78
C HIS A 513 10.03 -40.71 7.36
N LYS A 514 8.82 -40.99 6.83
CA LYS A 514 7.94 -42.15 7.09
C LYS A 514 7.12 -42.11 8.39
N MET A 515 5.79 -42.04 8.23
CA MET A 515 4.92 -43.22 8.40
C MET A 515 3.50 -42.88 7.94
N ASN A 516 3.15 -43.38 6.75
CA ASN A 516 1.79 -43.86 6.46
C ASN A 516 1.72 -45.29 7.00
N GLN A 517 0.79 -45.58 7.91
CA GLN A 517 -0.03 -46.80 7.95
C GLN A 517 -0.83 -46.86 9.26
N GLU A 518 -2.13 -47.12 9.10
CA GLU A 518 -3.07 -47.71 10.08
C GLU A 518 -3.56 -46.85 11.26
N LEU A 519 -4.67 -46.13 11.06
CA LEU A 519 -5.99 -46.42 11.66
C LEU A 519 -7.07 -45.44 11.15
#